data_AF-A0A7W6P2M2-F1
#
_entry.id   AF-A0A7W6P2M2-F1
#
_cell.length_a   1.000
_cell.length_b   1.000
_cell.length_c   1.000
_cell.angle_alpha   90.00
_cell.angle_beta   90.00
_cell.angle_gamma   90.00
#
_symmetry.space_group_name_H-M   'P 1'
#
loop_
_entity.id
_entity.type
_entity.pdbx_description
1 polymer ?
#
loop_
_entity_poly.entity_id
_entity_poly.type
_entity_poly.pdbx_seq_one_letter_code
_entity_poly.pdbx_strand_id
1 'polypeptide(L)'
;MIDPEIRAQLSGYRQSIDNIDAALVHMLAERFRCTQAVGVLKAKHSLPPADPAREEYQIERLRRLAKDANLDPDFAEKFLNFIIKEVIRHHEAIAAEHVGEAK
;
A
#
# COMPACT_ATOMS: atom_id res chain seq x y z
N MET A 1 12.62 7.06 -38.26
CA MET A 1 12.86 5.79 -37.54
C MET A 1 13.65 6.11 -36.29
N ILE A 2 13.31 5.54 -35.14
CA ILE A 2 14.10 5.71 -33.91
C ILE A 2 15.42 4.94 -34.08
N ASP A 3 16.53 5.56 -33.68
CA ASP A 3 17.86 4.95 -33.65
C ASP A 3 17.82 3.56 -32.94
N PRO A 4 18.34 2.50 -33.57
CA PRO A 4 18.44 1.17 -32.96
C PRO A 4 19.07 1.18 -31.56
N GLU A 5 20.06 2.03 -31.31
CA GLU A 5 20.73 2.13 -30.01
C GLU A 5 19.79 2.72 -28.95
N ILE A 6 19.07 3.79 -29.29
CA ILE A 6 18.05 4.40 -28.41
C ILE A 6 16.95 3.38 -28.09
N ARG A 7 16.54 2.56 -29.06
CA ARG A 7 15.54 1.50 -28.85
C ARG A 7 16.05 0.43 -27.87
N ALA A 8 17.31 0.02 -27.99
CA ALA A 8 17.90 -0.97 -27.10
C ALA A 8 17.97 -0.46 -25.65
N GLN A 9 18.42 0.78 -25.45
CA GLN A 9 18.48 1.41 -24.12
C GLN A 9 17.08 1.54 -23.50
N LEU A 10 16.10 2.00 -24.28
CA LEU A 10 14.71 2.10 -23.83
C LEU A 10 14.15 0.73 -23.41
N SER A 11 14.46 -0.32 -24.15
CA SER A 11 14.06 -1.68 -23.81
C SER A 11 14.70 -2.14 -22.50
N GLY A 12 15.98 -1.82 -22.27
CA GLY A 12 16.68 -2.13 -21.03
C GLY A 12 16.04 -1.45 -19.81
N TYR A 13 15.72 -0.15 -19.92
CA TYR A 13 15.06 0.57 -18.83
C TYR A 13 13.66 0.01 -18.52
N ARG A 14 12.89 -0.33 -19.55
CA ARG A 14 11.55 -0.92 -19.37
C ARG A 14 11.60 -2.28 -18.70
N GLN A 15 12.56 -3.11 -19.06
CA GLN A 15 12.74 -4.40 -18.38
C GLN A 15 13.03 -4.24 -16.89
N SER A 16 13.82 -3.23 -16.51
CA SER A 16 14.07 -2.91 -15.11
C SER A 16 12.82 -2.38 -14.40
N ILE A 17 12.01 -1.56 -15.07
CA ILE A 17 10.73 -1.06 -14.53
C ILE A 17 9.77 -2.24 -14.29
N ASP A 18 9.62 -3.14 -15.26
CA ASP A 18 8.74 -4.31 -15.13
C ASP A 18 9.14 -5.19 -13.93
N ASN A 19 10.45 -5.34 -13.69
CA ASN A 19 10.96 -6.08 -12.53
C ASN A 19 10.64 -5.38 -11.19
N ILE A 20 10.75 -4.05 -11.15
CA ILE A 20 10.39 -3.25 -9.97
C ILE A 20 8.89 -3.36 -9.71
N ASP A 21 8.06 -3.27 -10.74
CA ASP A 21 6.61 -3.37 -10.63
C ASP A 21 6.17 -4.74 -10.09
N ALA A 22 6.81 -5.83 -10.56
CA ALA A 22 6.59 -7.17 -10.01
C ALA A 22 6.91 -7.23 -8.51
N ALA A 23 8.05 -6.65 -8.09
CA ALA A 23 8.42 -6.59 -6.68
C ALA A 23 7.42 -5.76 -5.86
N LEU A 24 6.96 -4.61 -6.38
CA LEU A 24 5.95 -3.78 -5.73
C LEU A 24 4.64 -4.54 -5.49
N VAL A 25 4.17 -5.30 -6.48
CA VAL A 25 2.95 -6.13 -6.36
C VAL A 25 3.12 -7.18 -5.26
N HIS A 26 4.25 -7.89 -5.21
CA HIS A 26 4.49 -8.88 -4.16
C HIS A 26 4.57 -8.26 -2.76
N MET A 27 5.22 -7.09 -2.63
CA MET A 27 5.28 -6.37 -1.34
C MET A 27 3.92 -5.85 -0.90
N LEU A 28 3.08 -5.39 -1.84
CA LEU A 28 1.72 -5.00 -1.55
C LEU A 28 0.87 -6.20 -1.11
N ALA A 29 1.00 -7.36 -1.77
CA ALA A 29 0.28 -8.57 -1.37
C ALA A 29 0.60 -8.96 0.08
N GLU A 30 1.88 -8.94 0.46
CA GLU A 30 2.31 -9.22 1.82
C GLU A 30 1.82 -8.16 2.82
N ARG A 31 1.87 -6.88 2.44
CA ARG A 31 1.31 -5.79 3.26
C ARG A 31 -0.20 -5.99 3.48
N PHE A 32 -0.95 -6.37 2.45
CA PHE A 32 -2.39 -6.61 2.56
C PHE A 32 -2.70 -7.81 3.45
N ARG A 33 -1.94 -8.91 3.34
CA ARG A 33 -2.04 -10.08 4.23
C ARG A 33 -1.90 -9.67 5.70
N CYS A 34 -0.91 -8.85 6.03
CA CYS A 34 -0.72 -8.31 7.38
C CYS A 34 -1.91 -7.43 7.82
N THR A 35 -2.40 -6.54 6.95
CA THR A 35 -3.53 -5.68 7.30
C THR A 35 -4.85 -6.45 7.46
N GLN A 36 -5.06 -7.55 6.72
CA GLN A 36 -6.21 -8.44 6.93
C GLN A 36 -6.17 -9.08 8.31
N ALA A 37 -5.00 -9.58 8.74
CA ALA A 37 -4.83 -10.12 10.09
C ALA A 37 -5.10 -9.05 11.18
N VAL A 38 -4.67 -7.80 10.96
CA VAL A 38 -5.03 -6.66 11.82
C VAL A 38 -6.54 -6.42 11.82
N GLY A 39 -7.21 -6.51 10.66
CA GLY A 39 -8.65 -6.34 10.53
C GLY A 39 -9.43 -7.39 11.33
N VAL A 40 -9.04 -8.67 11.22
CA VAL A 40 -9.63 -9.77 12.01
C VAL A 40 -9.42 -9.54 13.51
N LEU A 41 -8.21 -9.13 13.91
CA LEU A 41 -7.92 -8.81 15.31
C LEU A 41 -8.80 -7.65 15.81
N LYS A 42 -8.91 -6.57 15.02
CA LYS A 42 -9.77 -5.43 15.36
C LYS A 42 -11.22 -5.85 15.50
N ALA A 43 -11.76 -6.62 14.56
CA ALA A 43 -13.14 -7.11 14.60
C ALA A 43 -13.43 -7.95 15.84
N LYS A 44 -12.55 -8.91 16.16
CA LYS A 44 -12.66 -9.77 17.36
C LYS A 44 -12.71 -8.99 18.67
N HIS A 45 -12.05 -7.84 18.73
CA HIS A 45 -11.97 -6.99 19.91
C HIS A 45 -12.84 -5.73 19.83
N SER A 46 -13.75 -5.66 18.84
CA SER A 46 -14.64 -4.52 18.62
C SER A 46 -13.90 -3.17 18.49
N LEU A 47 -12.70 -3.19 17.93
CA LEU A 47 -11.90 -1.99 17.66
C LEU A 47 -12.31 -1.36 16.32
N PRO A 48 -12.24 -0.02 16.19
CA PRO A 48 -12.63 0.67 14.97
C PRO A 48 -11.69 0.32 13.79
N PRO A 49 -12.23 0.20 12.56
CA PRO A 49 -11.45 0.03 11.34
C PRO A 49 -10.39 1.13 11.12
N ALA A 50 -10.79 2.39 11.26
CA ALA A 50 -9.90 3.55 11.17
C ALA A 50 -9.16 3.81 12.49
N ASP A 51 -7.96 4.38 12.39
CA ASP A 51 -7.14 4.79 13.54
C ASP A 51 -6.38 6.07 13.16
N PRO A 52 -6.97 7.26 13.41
CA PRO A 52 -6.42 8.53 12.95
C PRO A 52 -4.99 8.78 13.42
N ALA A 53 -4.66 8.42 14.66
CA ALA A 53 -3.32 8.61 15.22
C ALA A 53 -2.30 7.70 14.51
N ARG A 54 -2.69 6.46 14.18
CA ARG A 54 -1.84 5.55 13.41
C ARG A 54 -1.67 6.02 11.96
N GLU A 55 -2.71 6.58 11.36
CA GLU A 55 -2.68 7.10 9.99
C GLU A 55 -1.76 8.32 9.88
N GLU A 56 -1.87 9.28 10.80
CA GLU A 56 -1.01 10.47 10.87
C GLU A 56 0.48 10.08 11.01
N TYR A 57 0.81 9.17 11.93
CA TYR A 57 2.17 8.67 12.07
C TYR A 57 2.71 8.01 10.79
N GLN A 58 1.88 7.23 10.09
CA GLN A 58 2.30 6.57 8.85
C GLN A 58 2.60 7.59 7.75
N ILE A 59 1.79 8.65 7.64
CA ILE A 59 2.03 9.75 6.69
C ILE A 59 3.35 10.44 7.02
N GLU A 60 3.57 10.88 8.25
CA GLU A 60 4.82 11.54 8.65
C GLU A 60 6.06 10.67 8.42
N ARG A 61 5.97 9.38 8.76
CA ARG A 61 7.07 8.44 8.53
C ARG A 61 7.33 8.24 7.04
N LEU A 62 6.29 8.10 6.22
CA LEU A 62 6.46 7.88 4.79
C LEU A 62 6.99 9.12 4.07
N ARG A 63 6.54 10.32 4.46
CA ARG A 63 7.10 11.59 3.93
C ARG A 63 8.60 11.70 4.19
N ARG A 64 9.08 11.25 5.35
CA ARG A 64 10.52 11.20 5.66
C ARG A 64 11.26 10.21 4.75
N LEU A 65 10.76 8.98 4.65
CA LEU A 65 11.35 7.95 3.78
C LEU A 65 11.38 8.39 2.30
N ALA A 66 10.35 9.10 1.83
CA ALA A 66 10.32 9.64 0.48
C ALA A 66 11.44 10.66 0.25
N LYS A 67 11.65 11.60 1.19
CA LYS A 67 12.76 12.55 1.12
C LYS A 67 14.11 11.85 1.07
N ASP A 68 14.33 10.86 1.94
CA ASP A 68 15.59 10.12 2.01
C ASP A 68 15.87 9.34 0.71
N ALA A 69 14.82 8.92 0.01
CA ALA A 69 14.88 8.20 -1.26
C ALA A 69 14.86 9.11 -2.50
N ASN A 70 14.88 10.44 -2.35
CA ASN A 70 14.68 11.42 -3.43
C ASN A 70 13.36 11.23 -4.21
N LEU A 71 12.31 10.80 -3.52
CA LEU A 71 10.94 10.73 -4.03
C LEU A 71 10.12 11.91 -3.52
N ASP A 72 9.22 12.44 -4.35
CA ASP A 72 8.27 13.48 -3.95
C ASP A 72 7.43 13.02 -2.72
N PRO A 73 7.54 13.71 -1.57
CA PRO A 73 6.78 13.36 -0.36
C PRO A 73 5.27 13.45 -0.56
N ASP A 74 4.79 14.35 -1.42
CA ASP A 74 3.36 14.53 -1.67
C ASP A 74 2.82 13.39 -2.52
N PHE A 75 3.61 12.86 -3.47
CA PHE A 75 3.29 11.62 -4.17
C PHE A 75 3.24 10.42 -3.22
N ALA A 76 4.24 10.28 -2.35
CA ALA A 76 4.29 9.17 -1.39
C ALA A 76 3.08 9.18 -0.45
N GLU A 77 2.68 10.35 0.04
CA GLU A 77 1.47 10.51 0.84
C GLU A 77 0.20 10.15 0.07
N LYS A 78 0.03 10.63 -1.17
CA LYS A 78 -1.12 10.25 -2.02
C LYS A 78 -1.21 8.74 -2.21
N PHE A 79 -0.07 8.09 -2.47
CA PHE A 79 -0.01 6.64 -2.60
C PHE A 79 -0.40 5.93 -1.30
N LEU A 80 0.10 6.39 -0.15
CA LEU A 80 -0.27 5.82 1.14
C LEU A 80 -1.75 5.99 1.45
N ASN A 81 -2.31 7.17 1.19
CA ASN A 81 -3.73 7.45 1.42
C ASN A 81 -4.62 6.54 0.57
N PHE A 82 -4.23 6.27 -0.68
CA PHE A 82 -4.90 5.28 -1.52
C PHE A 82 -4.89 3.89 -0.88
N ILE A 83 -3.72 3.43 -0.40
CA ILE A 83 -3.60 2.12 0.24
C ILE A 83 -4.37 2.04 1.57
N ILE A 84 -4.32 3.08 2.41
CA ILE A 84 -5.07 3.14 3.68
C ILE A 84 -6.57 3.03 3.43
N LYS A 85 -7.09 3.72 2.42
CA LYS A 85 -8.52 3.65 2.06
C LYS A 85 -8.96 2.23 1.73
N GLU A 86 -8.17 1.49 0.94
CA GLU A 86 -8.46 0.08 0.64
C GLU A 86 -8.37 -0.82 1.88
N VAL A 87 -7.42 -0.56 2.78
CA VAL A 87 -7.30 -1.29 4.04
C VAL A 87 -8.52 -1.08 4.94
N ILE A 88 -8.99 0.16 5.10
CA ILE A 88 -10.17 0.48 5.90
C ILE A 88 -11.40 -0.23 5.33
N ARG A 89 -11.59 -0.20 4.01
CA ARG A 89 -12.68 -0.93 3.33
C ARG A 89 -12.64 -2.43 3.63
N HIS A 90 -11.46 -3.05 3.66
CA HIS A 90 -11.32 -4.46 4.04
C HIS A 90 -11.63 -4.70 5.52
N HIS A 91 -11.24 -3.80 6.42
CA HIS A 91 -11.55 -3.91 7.84
C HIS A 91 -13.05 -3.80 8.12
N GLU A 92 -13.73 -2.90 7.43
CA GLU A 92 -15.19 -2.77 7.50
C GLU A 92 -15.90 -4.05 7.04
N ALA A 93 -15.45 -4.65 5.93
CA ALA A 93 -15.98 -5.92 5.44
C ALA A 93 -15.78 -7.06 6.45
N ILE A 94 -14.57 -7.21 7.00
CA ILE A 94 -14.26 -8.23 8.02
C ILE A 94 -15.11 -8.02 9.28
N ALA A 95 -15.30 -6.78 9.72
CA ALA A 95 -16.14 -6.47 10.87
C ALA A 95 -17.61 -6.85 10.62
N ALA A 96 -18.14 -6.58 9.41
CA ALA A 96 -19.50 -6.96 9.05
C ALA A 96 -19.70 -8.49 9.02
N GLU A 97 -18.75 -9.24 8.48
CA GLU A 97 -18.76 -10.71 8.48
C GLU A 97 -18.72 -11.26 9.91
N HIS A 98 -17.85 -10.73 10.78
CA HIS A 98 -17.71 -11.19 12.16
C HIS A 98 -18.98 -10.97 13.00
N VAL A 99 -19.70 -9.86 12.79
CA VAL A 99 -20.99 -9.61 13.46
C VAL A 99 -22.08 -10.59 12.99
N GLY A 100 -21.98 -11.08 11.75
CA GLY A 100 -22.89 -12.09 11.21
C GLY A 100 -22.70 -13.48 11.83
N GLU A 101 -21.45 -13.85 12.16
CA GLU A 101 -21.12 -15.13 12.81
C GLU A 101 -21.42 -15.16 14.31
N ALA A 102 -21.48 -14.00 14.96
CA ALA A 102 -21.75 -13.87 16.40
C ALA A 102 -23.25 -13.88 16.77
N LYS A 103 -24.15 -14.00 15.77
CA LYS A 103 -25.61 -14.11 15.96
C LYS A 103 -26.09 -15.55 15.88
#